data_AF-A0A212KS95-F1
#
_entry.id   AF-A0A212KS95-F1
#
_cell.length_a   1.000
_cell.length_b   1.000
_cell.length_c   1.000
_cell.angle_alpha   90.00
_cell.angle_beta   90.00
_cell.angle_gamma   90.00
#
_symmetry.space_group_name_H-M   'P 1'
#
loop_
_entity.id
_entity.type
_entity.pdbx_description
1 polymer ?
#
loop_
_entity_poly.entity_id
_entity_poly.type
_entity_poly.pdbx_seq_one_letter_code
_entity_poly.pdbx_strand_id
1 'polypeptide(L)' 'MPDCEYRLDLLVEDQVIVEIKSVSSLAPIHEAQLLSYLKMSGCRRGLLINFNVKMLKEGIRRMKI' A
#
# COMPACT_ATOMS: atom_id res chain seq x y z
N MET A 1 -16.54 -3.93 -16.91
CA MET A 1 -17.06 -3.33 -15.65
C MET A 1 -16.36 -1.99 -15.52
N PRO A 2 -17.11 -0.87 -15.53
CA PRO A 2 -16.52 0.46 -15.61
C PRO A 2 -15.82 0.81 -14.29
N ASP A 3 -14.60 1.37 -14.40
CA ASP A 3 -13.91 2.17 -13.38
C ASP A 3 -13.59 1.52 -12.02
N CYS A 4 -13.10 0.28 -12.01
CA CYS A 4 -12.49 -0.26 -10.80
C CYS A 4 -11.15 0.46 -10.53
N GLU A 5 -11.16 1.41 -9.58
CA GLU A 5 -10.05 2.20 -9.01
C GLU A 5 -8.90 1.37 -8.39
N TYR A 6 -8.73 0.12 -8.79
CA TYR A 6 -7.69 -0.77 -8.30
C TYR A 6 -6.37 -0.58 -9.08
N ARG A 7 -5.91 0.66 -9.19
CA ARG A 7 -4.57 0.94 -9.73
C ARG A 7 -3.59 0.99 -8.56
N LEU A 8 -2.54 0.19 -8.65
CA LEU A 8 -1.41 0.31 -7.73
C LEU A 8 -0.71 1.64 -7.96
N ASP A 9 -0.33 2.34 -6.88
CA ASP A 9 0.51 3.53 -7.02
C ASP A 9 1.87 3.17 -7.62
N LEU A 10 2.53 2.13 -7.10
CA LEU A 10 3.79 1.61 -7.64
C LEU A 10 3.90 0.09 -7.50
N LEU A 11 4.45 -0.55 -8.54
CA LEU A 11 4.94 -1.91 -8.53
C LEU A 11 6.43 -1.88 -8.90
N VAL A 12 7.29 -2.34 -8.01
CA VAL A 12 8.76 -2.31 -8.19
C VAL A 12 9.24 -3.72 -8.53
N GLU A 13 9.85 -3.87 -9.71
CA GLU A 13 10.46 -5.11 -10.20
C GLU A 13 9.51 -6.33 -10.12
N ASP A 14 8.19 -6.13 -10.23
CA ASP A 14 7.18 -7.18 -10.03
C ASP A 14 7.29 -7.94 -8.68
N GLN A 15 7.94 -7.35 -7.68
CA GLN A 15 8.21 -7.98 -6.38
C GLN A 15 7.61 -7.23 -5.19
N VAL A 16 7.52 -5.90 -5.28
CA VAL A 16 7.11 -5.05 -4.16
C VAL A 16 6.01 -4.08 -4.59
N ILE A 17 4.89 -4.12 -3.89
CA ILE A 17 3.81 -3.14 -4.04
C ILE A 17 4.03 -1.98 -3.07
N VAL A 18 3.91 -0.75 -3.55
CA VAL A 18 3.90 0.45 -2.70
C VAL A 18 2.57 1.17 -2.86
N GLU A 19 1.96 1.51 -1.74
CA GLU A 19 0.73 2.27 -1.63
C GLU A 19 0.96 3.53 -0.80
N ILE A 20 0.48 4.65 -1.31
CA ILE A 20 0.75 5.99 -0.79
C ILE A 20 -0.56 6.60 -0.27
N LYS A 21 -0.49 7.22 0.91
CA LYS A 21 -1.61 7.93 1.53
C LYS A 21 -1.16 9.29 2.05
N SER A 22 -2.09 10.21 2.18
CA SER A 22 -1.92 11.51 2.85
C SER A 22 -3.11 11.77 3.75
N VAL A 23 -3.17 11.04 4.86
CA VAL A 23 -4.33 11.01 5.78
C VAL A 23 -3.88 11.24 7.22
N SER A 24 -4.80 11.68 8.10
CA SER A 24 -4.48 11.93 9.51
C SER A 24 -3.90 10.71 10.22
N SER A 25 -4.39 9.51 9.90
CA SER A 25 -3.85 8.25 10.39
C SER A 25 -4.17 7.09 9.43
N LEU A 26 -3.33 6.05 9.46
CA LEU A 26 -3.62 4.82 8.74
C LEU A 26 -4.72 4.03 9.47
N ALA A 27 -5.83 3.79 8.78
CA ALA A 27 -6.90 2.92 9.23
C ALA A 27 -6.72 1.47 8.72
N PRO A 28 -7.34 0.46 9.38
CA PRO A 28 -7.25 -0.94 8.97
C PRO A 28 -7.66 -1.21 7.51
N ILE A 29 -8.53 -0.38 6.94
CA ILE A 29 -8.95 -0.49 5.53
C ILE A 29 -7.78 -0.30 4.56
N HIS A 30 -6.81 0.57 4.87
CA HIS A 30 -5.64 0.78 4.01
C HIS A 30 -4.73 -0.45 3.99
N GLU A 31 -4.61 -1.14 5.12
CA GLU A 31 -3.89 -2.42 5.21
C GLU A 31 -4.62 -3.53 4.46
N ALA A 32 -5.94 -3.63 4.62
CA ALA A 32 -6.77 -4.61 3.93
C ALA A 32 -6.72 -4.45 2.40
N GLN A 33 -6.65 -3.20 1.91
CA GLN A 33 -6.46 -2.90 0.50
C GLN A 33 -5.11 -3.44 -0.01
N LEU A 34 -4.00 -3.10 0.66
CA LEU A 34 -2.67 -3.57 0.29
C LEU A 34 -2.57 -5.10 0.34
N LEU A 35 -3.17 -5.75 1.35
CA LEU A 35 -3.23 -7.21 1.44
C LEU A 35 -3.99 -7.85 0.27
N SER A 36 -5.08 -7.24 -0.18
CA SER A 36 -5.83 -7.71 -1.35
C SER A 36 -4.95 -7.69 -2.59
N TYR A 37 -4.18 -6.62 -2.79
CA TYR A 37 -3.24 -6.51 -3.91
C TYR A 37 -2.09 -7.51 -3.84
N LEU A 38 -1.49 -7.74 -2.66
CA LEU A 38 -0.44 -8.74 -2.51
C LEU A 38 -0.94 -10.14 -2.89
N LYS A 39 -2.17 -10.50 -2.48
CA LYS A 39 -2.79 -11.78 -2.84
C LYS A 39 -3.08 -11.89 -4.33
N MET A 40 -3.58 -10.83 -4.96
CA MET A 40 -3.94 -10.85 -6.39
C MET A 40 -2.72 -10.82 -7.32
N SER A 41 -1.66 -10.11 -6.93
CA SER A 41 -0.43 -9.97 -7.73
C SER A 41 0.57 -11.13 -7.55
N GLY A 42 0.44 -11.91 -6.47
CA GLY A 42 1.45 -12.88 -6.06
C GLY A 42 2.69 -12.26 -5.39
N CYS A 43 2.76 -10.94 -5.26
CA CYS A 43 3.82 -10.26 -4.52
C CYS A 43 3.75 -10.60 -3.03
N ARG A 44 4.90 -10.86 -2.41
CA ARG A 44 4.99 -11.20 -0.98
C ARG A 44 5.26 -10.02 -0.07
N ARG A 45 5.60 -8.85 -0.62
CA ARG A 45 6.06 -7.67 0.13
C ARG A 45 5.31 -6.43 -0.29
N GLY A 46 4.83 -5.68 0.69
CA GLY A 46 4.15 -4.40 0.48
C GLY A 46 4.67 -3.30 1.40
N LEU A 47 4.63 -2.07 0.91
CA LEU A 47 4.86 -0.85 1.68
C LEU A 47 3.61 0.02 1.65
N LEU A 48 3.10 0.38 2.83
CA LEU A 48 2.05 1.37 2.98
C LEU A 48 2.69 2.63 3.59
N ILE A 49 2.67 3.74 2.86
CA ILE A 49 3.39 4.98 3.21
C ILE A 49 2.39 6.11 3.41
N ASN A 50 2.26 6.61 4.63
CA ASN A 50 1.52 7.85 4.92
C ASN A 50 2.47 9.06 4.92
N PHE A 51 2.27 10.01 3.99
CA PHE A 51 3.08 11.22 3.90
C PHE A 51 2.64 12.34 4.85
N ASN A 52 1.46 12.22 5.48
CA ASN A 52 0.97 13.21 6.44
C ASN A 52 1.57 12.98 7.85
N VAL A 53 2.91 13.00 7.92
CA VAL A 53 3.71 12.84 9.14
C VAL A 53 4.92 13.77 9.08
N LYS A 54 5.49 14.12 10.25
CA LYS A 54 6.66 15.01 10.31
C LYS A 54 7.94 14.34 9.79
N MET A 55 8.12 13.06 10.07
CA MET A 55 9.25 12.28 9.56
C MET A 55 8.74 11.06 8.81
N LEU A 56 9.15 10.88 7.54
CA LEU A 56 8.62 9.81 6.68
C LEU A 56 8.75 8.41 7.30
N LYS A 57 9.82 8.14 8.07
CA LYS A 57 10.01 6.88 8.78
C LYS A 57 8.85 6.49 9.72
N GLU A 58 8.09 7.47 10.22
CA GLU A 58 6.92 7.27 11.10
C GLU A 58 5.67 6.87 10.32
N GLY A 59 5.62 7.18 9.02
CA GLY A 59 4.50 6.89 8.13
C GLY A 59 4.62 5.57 7.36
N ILE A 60 5.75 4.86 7.49
CA ILE A 60 6.01 3.63 6.74
C ILE A 60 5.53 2.41 7.53
N ARG A 61 4.62 1.63 6.94
CA ARG A 61 4.26 0.28 7.37
C ARG A 61 4.72 -0.74 6.34
N ARG A 62 5.41 -1.78 6.81
CA ARG A 62 5.84 -2.92 5.99
C ARG A 62 4.88 -4.08 6.20
N MET A 63 4.41 -4.67 5.11
CA MET A 63 3.51 -5.82 5.13
C MET A 63 4.12 -6.98 4.35
N LYS A 64 3.79 -8.19 4.78
CA LYS A 64 4.18 -9.44 4.13
C LYS A 64 3.03 -10.44 4.18
N ILE A 65 2.88 -11.25 3.15
CA ILE A 65 1.95 -12.40 3.11
C ILE A 65 2.72 -13.70 2.96
#